data_AF-A0A133YAF8-F1
#
_entry.id   AF-A0A133YAF8-F1
#
_cell.length_a   1.000
_cell.length_b   1.000
_cell.length_c   1.000
_cell.angle_alpha   90.00
_cell.angle_beta   90.00
_cell.angle_gamma   90.00
#
_symmetry.space_group_name_H-M   'P 1'
#
loop_
_entity.id
_entity.type
_entity.pdbx_description
1 polymer ?
#
loop_
_entity_poly.entity_id
_entity_poly.type
_entity_poly.pdbx_seq_one_letter_code
_entity_poly.pdbx_strand_id
1 'polypeptide(L)'
;MLKELVDNLVANAIRYNSPGGKALVKVSTDNNHVRLLVEDNGIGIPETEQAKIFQRFYRVDKSRSKATGGTVLGLVIVKHIVELHSAQIILNSVPGVGSSFTIIF
;
A
#
# COMPACT_ATOMS: atom_id res chain seq x y z
N MET A 1 -9.48 3.09 -12.76
CA MET A 1 -8.66 4.01 -11.94
C MET A 1 -8.86 3.79 -10.45
N LEU A 2 -9.87 4.36 -9.77
CA LEU A 2 -9.98 4.21 -8.30
C LEU A 2 -10.11 2.75 -7.84
N LYS A 3 -10.83 1.90 -8.58
CA LYS A 3 -10.87 0.45 -8.34
C LYS A 3 -9.47 -0.17 -8.32
N GLU A 4 -8.62 0.17 -9.30
CA GLU A 4 -7.27 -0.38 -9.38
C GLU A 4 -6.38 0.12 -8.24
N LEU A 5 -6.55 1.37 -7.80
CA LEU A 5 -5.87 1.88 -6.61
C LEU A 5 -6.21 1.04 -5.39
N VAL A 6 -7.51 0.82 -5.14
CA VAL A 6 -7.99 0.05 -3.99
C VAL A 6 -7.54 -1.41 -4.10
N ASP A 7 -7.71 -2.04 -5.26
CA ASP A 7 -7.31 -3.43 -5.51
C ASP A 7 -5.81 -3.63 -5.22
N ASN A 8 -4.95 -2.70 -5.66
CA ASN A 8 -3.51 -2.81 -5.41
C ASN A 8 -3.14 -2.64 -3.94
N LEU A 9 -3.75 -1.69 -3.23
CA LEU A 9 -3.51 -1.50 -1.79
C LEU A 9 -3.99 -2.71 -0.99
N VAL A 10 -5.21 -3.19 -1.26
CA VAL A 10 -5.80 -4.35 -0.58
C VAL A 10 -5.04 -5.63 -0.90
N ALA A 11 -4.63 -5.84 -2.16
CA ALA A 11 -3.83 -6.98 -2.55
C ALA A 11 -2.48 -7.00 -1.81
N ASN A 12 -1.85 -5.84 -1.61
CA ASN A 12 -0.63 -5.73 -0.82
C ASN A 12 -0.89 -6.04 0.67
N ALA A 13 -1.93 -5.45 1.24
CA ALA A 13 -2.33 -5.64 2.63
C ALA A 13 -2.65 -7.12 2.96
N ILE A 14 -3.14 -7.90 1.99
CA ILE A 14 -3.36 -9.35 2.13
C ILE A 14 -2.06 -10.12 1.90
N ARG A 15 -1.32 -9.80 0.84
CA ARG A 15 -0.13 -10.54 0.40
C ARG A 15 1.03 -10.46 1.39
N TYR A 16 1.23 -9.31 1.99
CA TYR A 16 2.32 -9.05 2.94
C TYR A 16 1.87 -9.16 4.39
N ASN A 17 0.65 -9.66 4.62
CA ASN A 17 0.11 -9.88 5.94
C ASN A 17 0.74 -11.10 6.65
N SER A 18 0.52 -11.14 7.96
CA SER A 18 0.82 -12.28 8.80
C SER A 18 -0.29 -13.34 8.70
N PRO A 19 0.01 -14.65 8.86
CA PRO A 19 -1.02 -15.67 8.97
C PRO A 19 -2.01 -15.35 10.12
N GLY A 20 -3.32 -15.36 9.83
CA GLY A 20 -4.34 -14.94 10.79
C GLY A 20 -4.39 -13.42 11.06
N GLY A 21 -3.64 -12.64 10.29
CA GLY A 21 -3.66 -11.18 10.32
C GLY A 21 -4.99 -10.60 9.82
N LYS A 22 -5.09 -9.28 9.93
CA LYS A 22 -6.24 -8.48 9.54
C LYS A 22 -5.80 -7.44 8.52
N ALA A 23 -6.65 -7.22 7.53
CA ALA A 23 -6.56 -6.08 6.63
C ALA A 23 -7.82 -5.24 6.83
N LEU A 24 -7.66 -3.97 7.20
CA LEU A 24 -8.74 -3.03 7.42
C LEU A 24 -8.79 -2.05 6.24
N VAL A 25 -9.98 -1.87 5.67
CA VAL A 25 -10.26 -0.83 4.68
C VAL A 25 -11.32 0.09 5.26
N LYS A 26 -11.02 1.38 5.32
CA LYS A 26 -11.93 2.39 5.86
C LYS A 26 -11.99 3.60 4.95
N VAL A 27 -13.19 4.10 4.71
CA VAL A 27 -13.42 5.40 4.07
C VAL A 27 -14.05 6.32 5.11
N SER A 28 -13.55 7.54 5.20
CA SER A 28 -14.05 8.57 6.11
C SER A 28 -13.91 9.95 5.51
N THR A 29 -14.68 10.92 5.98
CA THR A 29 -14.56 12.32 5.57
C THR A 29 -14.04 13.13 6.75
N ASP A 30 -13.06 13.99 6.52
CA ASP A 30 -12.53 14.93 7.51
C ASP A 30 -12.16 16.26 6.84
N ASN A 31 -12.59 17.39 7.39
CA ASN A 31 -12.33 18.74 6.86
C ASN A 31 -12.56 18.88 5.34
N ASN A 32 -13.70 18.39 4.83
CA ASN A 32 -14.05 18.35 3.40
C ASN A 32 -13.18 17.45 2.51
N HIS A 33 -12.25 16.68 3.08
CA HIS A 33 -11.45 15.71 2.35
C HIS A 33 -11.97 14.29 2.55
N VAL A 34 -11.93 13.49 1.49
CA VAL A 34 -12.22 12.05 1.58
C VAL A 34 -10.93 11.31 1.87
N ARG A 35 -10.93 10.50 2.93
CA ARG A 35 -9.80 9.66 3.32
C ARG A 35 -10.11 8.20 3.06
N LEU A 36 -9.25 7.54 2.30
CA LEU A 36 -9.21 6.09 2.13
C LEU A 36 -8.01 5.55 2.91
N LEU A 37 -8.28 4.75 3.94
CA LEU A 37 -7.28 4.05 4.74
C LEU A 37 -7.28 2.57 4.39
N VAL A 38 -6.10 2.01 4.10
CA VAL A 38 -5.85 0.57 4.01
C VAL A 38 -4.73 0.22 4.99
N GLU A 39 -5.02 -0.60 5.98
CA GLU A 39 -4.10 -0.99 7.05
C GLU A 39 -3.99 -2.51 7.15
N ASP A 40 -2.79 -3.01 7.39
CA ASP A 40 -2.49 -4.41 7.70
C ASP A 40 -1.61 -4.54 8.94
N ASN A 41 -1.66 -5.70 9.60
CA ASN A 41 -0.74 -6.08 10.67
C ASN A 41 0.29 -7.13 10.20
N GLY A 42 0.80 -6.92 8.99
CA GLY A 42 1.78 -7.76 8.34
C GLY A 42 3.23 -7.49 8.74
N ILE A 43 4.13 -7.82 7.81
CA ILE A 43 5.58 -7.75 8.03
C ILE A 43 6.12 -6.31 8.14
N GLY A 44 5.35 -5.31 7.73
CA GLY A 44 5.80 -3.91 7.67
C GLY A 44 6.87 -3.63 6.60
N ILE A 45 7.29 -2.37 6.52
CA ILE A 45 8.22 -1.84 5.51
C ILE A 45 9.30 -1.02 6.24
N PRO A 46 10.59 -1.38 6.10
CA PRO A 46 11.68 -0.61 6.69
C PRO A 46 11.70 0.83 6.17
N GLU A 47 11.99 1.79 7.05
CA GLU A 47 12.01 3.22 6.71
C GLU A 47 12.90 3.55 5.50
N THR A 48 14.08 2.91 5.41
CA THR A 48 15.04 3.06 4.29
C THR A 48 14.49 2.63 2.94
N GLU A 49 13.38 1.90 2.93
CA GLU A 49 12.75 1.30 1.76
C GLU A 49 11.45 2.01 1.37
N GLN A 50 10.81 2.75 2.28
CA GLN A 50 9.48 3.35 2.09
C GLN A 50 9.40 4.32 0.91
N ALA A 51 10.48 5.06 0.60
CA ALA A 51 10.51 5.91 -0.59
C ALA A 51 10.65 5.10 -1.89
N LYS A 52 11.31 3.95 -1.84
CA LYS A 52 11.69 3.16 -3.01
C LYS A 52 10.55 2.25 -3.48
N ILE A 53 9.64 1.83 -2.60
CA ILE A 53 8.50 0.95 -2.98
C ILE A 53 7.56 1.54 -4.04
N PHE A 54 7.62 2.86 -4.25
CA PHE A 54 6.87 3.57 -5.29
C PHE A 54 7.61 3.61 -6.65
N GLN A 55 8.85 3.10 -6.72
CA GLN A 55 9.61 3.01 -7.96
C GLN A 55 9.21 1.78 -8.76
N ARG A 56 9.28 1.91 -10.10
CA ARG A 56 8.99 0.80 -11.01
C ARG A 56 9.93 -0.37 -10.74
N PHE A 57 9.35 -1.56 -10.67
CA PHE A 57 10.06 -2.83 -10.48
C PHE A 57 10.80 -2.98 -9.15
N TYR A 58 10.57 -2.08 -8.17
CA TYR A 58 11.18 -2.18 -6.85
C TYR A 58 10.47 -3.21 -5.95
N ARG A 59 11.26 -4.03 -5.25
CA ARG A 59 10.79 -4.89 -4.16
C ARG A 59 11.80 -4.86 -3.02
N VAL A 60 11.28 -4.82 -1.80
CA VAL A 60 12.07 -4.91 -0.56
C VAL A 60 12.78 -6.26 -0.46
N ASP A 61 12.12 -7.35 -0.87
CA ASP A 61 12.70 -8.69 -0.83
C ASP A 61 12.77 -9.32 -2.24
N LYS A 62 13.99 -9.63 -2.68
CA LYS A 62 14.30 -10.23 -3.99
C LYS A 62 14.17 -11.76 -3.98
N SER A 63 14.18 -12.40 -2.81
CA SER A 63 14.24 -13.86 -2.64
C SER A 63 12.90 -14.56 -2.85
N ARG A 64 11.77 -13.90 -2.55
CA ARG A 64 10.39 -14.42 -2.76
C ARG A 64 9.88 -14.35 -4.21
N SER A 65 10.79 -14.17 -5.16
CA SER A 65 10.52 -13.90 -6.59
C SER A 65 9.78 -15.02 -7.33
N LYS A 66 9.95 -16.29 -6.92
CA LYS A 66 9.34 -17.44 -7.63
C LYS A 66 7.96 -17.86 -7.13
N ALA A 67 7.60 -17.61 -5.87
CA ALA A 67 6.38 -18.14 -5.27
C ALA A 67 5.15 -17.23 -5.43
N THR A 68 5.35 -15.94 -5.73
CA THR A 68 4.30 -14.94 -5.50
C THR A 68 3.62 -14.36 -6.75
N GLY A 69 4.05 -14.65 -7.99
CA GLY A 69 3.26 -14.41 -9.22
C GLY A 69 2.63 -13.01 -9.47
N GLY A 70 2.99 -11.98 -8.69
CA GLY A 70 2.36 -10.66 -8.72
C GLY A 70 3.22 -9.66 -9.47
N THR A 71 2.59 -8.76 -10.23
CA THR A 71 3.27 -7.69 -10.95
C THR A 71 3.90 -6.68 -9.97
N VAL A 72 5.14 -6.28 -10.22
CA VAL A 72 5.90 -5.32 -9.39
C VAL A 72 5.54 -3.86 -9.73
N LEU A 73 4.30 -3.65 -10.14
CA LEU A 73 3.82 -2.34 -10.61
C LEU A 73 2.72 -1.78 -9.71
N GLY A 74 2.22 -2.54 -8.73
CA GLY A 74 1.01 -2.16 -7.99
C GLY A 74 1.10 -0.80 -7.29
N LEU A 75 2.17 -0.54 -6.52
CA LEU A 75 2.33 0.75 -5.83
C LEU A 75 2.71 1.90 -6.79
N VAL A 76 3.28 1.60 -7.95
CA VAL A 76 3.51 2.60 -9.01
C VAL A 76 2.17 3.06 -9.58
N ILE A 77 1.26 2.11 -9.84
CA ILE A 77 -0.11 2.39 -10.31
C ILE A 77 -0.84 3.24 -9.27
N VAL A 78 -0.75 2.88 -7.99
CA VAL A 78 -1.31 3.67 -6.88
C VAL A 78 -0.79 5.10 -6.92
N LYS A 79 0.54 5.29 -6.95
CA LYS A 79 1.15 6.63 -7.00
C LYS A 79 0.65 7.45 -8.18
N HIS A 80 0.60 6.85 -9.37
CA HIS A 80 0.12 7.54 -10.56
C HIS A 80 -1.37 7.95 -10.47
N ILE A 81 -2.23 7.08 -9.94
CA ILE A 81 -3.65 7.38 -9.77
C ILE A 81 -3.84 8.50 -8.74
N VAL A 82 -3.08 8.49 -7.63
CA VAL A 82 -3.10 9.54 -6.61
C VAL A 82 -2.72 10.89 -7.23
N GLU A 83 -1.63 10.95 -8.00
CA GLU A 83 -1.18 12.16 -8.70
C GLU A 83 -2.25 12.68 -9.68
N LEU A 84 -2.90 11.80 -10.45
CA LEU A 84 -3.96 12.19 -11.39
C LEU A 84 -5.19 12.80 -10.72
N HIS A 85 -5.46 12.45 -9.46
CA HIS A 85 -6.58 13.01 -8.70
C HIS A 85 -6.16 14.22 -7.86
N SER A 86 -4.91 14.71 -7.98
CA SER A 86 -4.34 15.73 -7.10
C SER A 86 -4.46 15.37 -5.61
N ALA A 87 -4.47 14.07 -5.31
CA ALA A 87 -4.61 13.53 -3.96
C ALA A 87 -3.24 13.39 -3.30
N GLN A 88 -3.24 13.21 -1.98
CA GLN A 88 -2.04 12.92 -1.20
C GLN A 88 -2.03 11.46 -0.75
N ILE A 89 -0.85 10.82 -0.80
CA ILE A 89 -0.60 9.50 -0.21
C ILE A 89 0.31 9.63 1.02
N ILE A 90 -0.11 9.01 2.12
CA ILE A 90 0.66 8.92 3.37
C ILE A 90 0.88 7.45 3.67
N LEU A 91 2.13 7.08 3.96
CA LEU A 91 2.52 5.75 4.39
C LEU A 91 3.04 5.82 5.82
N ASN A 92 2.47 5.01 6.72
CA ASN A 92 3.08 4.72 8.01
C ASN A 92 3.31 3.22 8.08
N SER A 93 4.54 2.79 8.37
CA SER A 93 4.86 1.37 8.43
C SER A 93 6.00 1.12 9.38
N VAL A 94 5.87 0.05 10.18
CA VAL A 94 6.88 -0.37 11.14
C VAL A 94 7.13 -1.87 10.94
N PRO A 95 8.39 -2.29 10.73
CA PRO A 95 8.74 -3.70 10.57
C PRO A 95 8.21 -4.56 11.74
N GLY A 96 7.53 -5.65 11.40
CA GLY A 96 6.93 -6.58 12.36
C GLY A 96 5.62 -6.11 13.02
N VAL A 97 5.17 -4.89 12.76
CA VAL A 97 3.90 -4.36 13.28
C VAL A 97 2.84 -4.31 12.19
N GLY A 98 3.19 -3.80 11.00
CA GLY A 98 2.25 -3.63 9.90
C GLY A 98 2.49 -2.39 9.07
N SER A 99 1.56 -2.10 8.16
CA SER A 99 1.60 -0.93 7.29
C SER A 99 0.22 -0.30 7.16
N SER A 100 0.18 1.03 7.05
CA SER A 100 -1.02 1.78 6.70
C SER A 100 -0.75 2.76 5.57
N PHE A 101 -1.62 2.70 4.56
CA PHE A 101 -1.67 3.64 3.44
C PHE A 101 -2.93 4.49 3.58
N THR A 102 -2.76 5.81 3.66
CA THR A 102 -3.86 6.77 3.67
C THR A 102 -3.82 7.60 2.41
N ILE A 103 -4.90 7.59 1.63
CA ILE A 103 -5.11 8.50 0.50
C ILE A 103 -6.07 9.59 0.93
N ILE A 104 -5.69 10.85 0.73
CA ILE A 104 -6.50 12.03 1.02
C ILE A 104 -6.83 12.70 -0.31
N PHE A 105 -8.11 12.66 -0.70
CA PHE A 105 -8.64 13.31 -1.89
C PHE A 105 -9.10 14.74 -1.57
#